data_AF-A0A1I5D469-F1
#
_entry.id   AF-A0A1I5D469-F1
#
_cell.length_a   1.000
_cell.length_b   1.000
_cell.length_c   1.000
_cell.angle_alpha   90.00
_cell.angle_beta   90.00
_cell.angle_gamma   90.00
#
_symmetry.space_group_name_H-M   'P 1'
#
loop_
_entity.id
_entity.type
_entity.pdbx_description
1 polymer ?
#
loop_
_entity_poly.entity_id
_entity_poly.type
_entity_poly.pdbx_seq_one_letter_code
_entity_poly.pdbx_strand_id
1 'polypeptide(L)'
;MAIGSKELTPVELDTFEDERLVDELRKAKEELFNLRFQAATGQLETHGRLRAVKRDISRIYTIIRERELGIRATPVAAEVPAKAAKKTKKKDAAAEAAPETETEEAK
;
A
#
# COMPACT_ATOMS: atom_id res chain seq x y z
N MET A 1 24.39 3.30 -13.23
CA MET A 1 24.18 1.90 -12.78
C MET A 1 22.89 1.84 -11.99
N ALA A 2 21.77 1.43 -12.61
CA ALA A 2 20.51 1.27 -11.89
C ALA A 2 20.60 0.00 -11.04
N ILE A 3 20.59 0.16 -9.71
CA ILE A 3 20.55 -0.95 -8.77
C ILE A 3 19.10 -1.00 -8.28
N GLY A 4 18.39 -2.06 -8.65
CA GLY A 4 16.94 -2.22 -8.50
C GLY A 4 16.34 -2.86 -9.74
N SER A 5 15.10 -3.33 -9.66
CA SER A 5 14.32 -3.69 -10.84
C SER A 5 14.06 -2.44 -11.69
N LYS A 6 13.97 -2.66 -13.01
CA LYS A 6 13.82 -1.57 -13.99
C LYS A 6 12.43 -0.94 -13.97
N GLU A 7 11.44 -1.67 -13.44
CA GLU A 7 10.02 -1.29 -13.38
C GLU A 7 9.61 -0.60 -12.07
N LEU A 8 10.48 -0.62 -11.05
CA LEU A 8 10.25 0.04 -9.76
C LEU A 8 11.09 1.32 -9.66
N THR A 9 11.23 2.04 -10.78
CA THR A 9 11.83 3.37 -10.76
C THR A 9 10.83 4.40 -10.23
N PRO A 10 11.29 5.51 -9.61
CA PRO A 10 10.38 6.49 -9.03
C PRO A 10 9.34 7.04 -10.02
N VAL A 11 9.75 7.22 -11.28
CA VAL A 11 8.89 7.75 -12.34
C VAL A 11 7.75 6.78 -12.69
N GLU A 12 8.02 5.48 -12.72
CA GLU A 12 7.00 4.47 -13.01
C GLU A 12 6.07 4.26 -11.81
N LEU A 13 6.63 4.24 -10.60
CA LEU A 13 5.85 4.12 -9.35
C LEU A 13 4.89 5.30 -9.15
N ASP A 14 5.24 6.48 -9.65
CA ASP A 14 4.35 7.63 -9.61
C ASP A 14 3.09 7.41 -10.44
N THR A 15 3.12 6.58 -11.47
CA THR A 15 1.95 6.25 -12.30
C THR A 15 0.99 5.25 -11.66
N PHE A 16 1.40 4.57 -10.60
CA PHE A 16 0.58 3.56 -9.94
C PHE A 16 -0.35 4.16 -8.89
N GLU A 17 -1.52 3.54 -8.77
CA GLU A 17 -2.47 3.80 -7.69
C GLU A 17 -1.95 3.28 -6.35
N ASP A 18 -2.46 3.83 -5.25
CA ASP A 18 -1.99 3.50 -3.90
C ASP A 18 -2.17 2.01 -3.57
N GLU A 19 -3.26 1.39 -4.00
CA GLU A 19 -3.53 -0.04 -3.79
C GLU A 19 -2.48 -0.92 -4.48
N ARG A 20 -2.15 -0.59 -5.73
CA ARG A 20 -1.13 -1.31 -6.50
C ARG A 20 0.26 -1.19 -5.87
N LEU A 21 0.61 -0.02 -5.33
CA LEU A 21 1.88 0.16 -4.61
C LEU A 21 1.98 -0.75 -3.38
N VAL A 22 0.88 -0.93 -2.64
CA VAL A 22 0.83 -1.83 -1.48
C VAL A 22 1.00 -3.29 -1.90
N ASP A 23 0.40 -3.70 -3.02
CA ASP A 23 0.53 -5.06 -3.53
C ASP A 23 1.94 -5.37 -4.05
N GLU A 24 2.57 -4.44 -4.77
CA GLU A 24 3.97 -4.58 -5.18
C GLU A 24 4.92 -4.62 -3.98
N LEU A 25 4.63 -3.86 -2.93
CA LEU A 25 5.38 -3.90 -1.69
C LEU A 25 5.27 -5.26 -0.99
N ARG A 26 4.09 -5.89 -0.99
CA ARG A 26 3.91 -7.26 -0.45
C ARG A 26 4.74 -8.27 -1.23
N LYS A 27 4.65 -8.25 -2.56
CA LYS A 27 5.43 -9.13 -3.45
C LYS A 27 6.94 -8.98 -3.22
N ALA A 28 7.43 -7.74 -3.14
CA ALA A 28 8.84 -7.46 -2.90
C ALA A 28 9.32 -7.95 -1.52
N LYS A 29 8.47 -7.90 -0.49
CA LYS A 29 8.79 -8.45 0.84
C LYS A 29 8.87 -9.97 0.84
N GLU A 30 7.96 -10.65 0.15
CA GLU A 30 8.00 -12.10 -0.01
C GLU A 30 9.27 -12.53 -0.76
N GLU A 31 9.61 -11.83 -1.84
CA GLU A 31 10.87 -12.07 -2.55
C GLU A 31 12.08 -11.87 -1.63
N LEU A 32 12.09 -10.80 -0.83
CA LEU A 32 13.17 -10.55 0.13
C LEU A 32 13.28 -11.67 1.19
N PHE A 33 12.15 -12.19 1.67
CA PHE A 33 12.14 -13.32 2.60
C PHE A 33 12.75 -14.57 1.97
N ASN A 34 12.33 -14.93 0.77
CA ASN A 34 12.84 -16.07 0.02
C ASN A 34 14.35 -15.94 -0.25
N LEU A 35 14.81 -14.76 -0.68
CA LEU A 35 16.22 -14.50 -0.93
C LEU A 35 17.05 -14.55 0.37
N ARG A 36 16.51 -14.14 1.51
CA ARG A 36 17.17 -14.27 2.81
C ARG A 36 17.24 -15.72 3.26
N PHE A 37 16.19 -16.50 3.01
CA PHE A 37 16.19 -17.93 3.28
C PHE A 37 17.25 -18.65 2.44
N GLN A 38 17.30 -18.39 1.14
CA GLN A 38 18.33 -18.94 0.23
C GLN A 38 19.75 -18.48 0.60
N ALA A 39 19.90 -17.23 1.07
CA ALA A 39 21.19 -16.75 1.57
C ALA A 39 21.65 -17.49 2.82
N ALA A 40 20.72 -17.83 3.72
CA ALA A 40 21.03 -18.59 4.93
C ALA A 40 21.38 -20.05 4.65
N THR A 41 20.77 -20.65 3.62
CA THR A 41 21.10 -22.03 3.19
C THR A 41 22.35 -22.09 2.29
N GLY A 42 22.92 -20.95 1.90
CA GLY A 42 24.09 -20.88 1.02
C GLY A 42 23.81 -21.24 -0.44
N GLN A 43 22.54 -21.35 -0.83
CA GLN A 43 22.11 -21.70 -2.20
C GLN A 43 21.82 -20.46 -3.07
N LEU A 44 22.19 -19.27 -2.60
CA LEU A 44 21.89 -18.04 -3.30
C LEU A 44 22.86 -17.82 -4.48
N GLU A 45 22.34 -17.92 -5.70
CA GLU A 45 23.12 -17.71 -6.93
C GLU A 45 23.48 -16.23 -7.17
N THR A 46 22.59 -15.30 -6.80
CA THR A 46 22.74 -13.88 -7.12
C THR A 46 22.64 -12.96 -5.89
N HIS A 47 23.77 -12.75 -5.21
CA HIS A 47 23.85 -11.82 -4.06
C HIS A 47 23.45 -10.37 -4.39
N GLY A 48 23.59 -9.95 -5.66
CA GLY A 48 23.17 -8.62 -6.12
C GLY A 48 21.66 -8.38 -6.00
N ARG A 49 20.84 -9.44 -6.09
CA ARG A 49 19.38 -9.34 -6.05
C ARG A 49 18.86 -8.89 -4.69
N LEU A 50 19.49 -9.34 -3.59
CA LEU A 50 19.18 -8.87 -2.23
C LEU A 50 19.28 -7.35 -2.10
N ARG A 51 20.31 -6.73 -2.70
CA ARG A 51 20.50 -5.27 -2.66
C ARG A 51 19.49 -4.55 -3.56
N ALA A 52 19.13 -5.14 -4.69
CA ALA A 52 18.11 -4.60 -5.59
C ALA A 52 16.73 -4.56 -4.91
N VAL A 53 16.26 -5.69 -4.38
CA VAL A 53 14.94 -5.81 -3.74
C VAL A 53 14.81 -4.89 -2.52
N LYS A 54 15.87 -4.75 -1.70
CA LYS A 54 15.88 -3.78 -0.59
C LYS A 54 15.68 -2.34 -1.05
N ARG A 55 16.30 -1.95 -2.17
CA ARG A 55 16.14 -0.59 -2.72
C ARG A 55 14.75 -0.39 -3.29
N ASP A 56 14.21 -1.39 -3.96
CA ASP A 56 12.87 -1.34 -4.53
C ASP A 56 11.81 -1.14 -3.43
N ILE A 57 11.89 -1.91 -2.33
CA ILE A 57 11.03 -1.71 -1.15
C ILE A 57 11.18 -0.29 -0.59
N SER A 58 12.42 0.20 -0.49
CA SER A 58 12.68 1.55 0.03
C SER A 58 12.05 2.64 -0.84
N ARG A 59 12.10 2.49 -2.17
CA ARG A 59 11.48 3.44 -3.11
C ARG A 59 9.96 3.46 -2.97
N ILE A 60 9.32 2.30 -2.86
CA ILE A 60 7.86 2.24 -2.70
C ILE A 60 7.44 2.95 -1.41
N TYR A 61 8.13 2.69 -0.29
CA TYR A 61 7.85 3.40 0.97
C TYR A 61 8.07 4.91 0.87
N THR A 62 9.12 5.37 0.18
CA THR A 62 9.35 6.81 0.03
C THR A 62 8.19 7.48 -0.71
N ILE A 63 7.63 6.84 -1.74
CA ILE A 63 6.53 7.41 -2.53
C ILE A 63 5.24 7.43 -1.74
N ILE A 64 4.91 6.32 -1.05
CA ILE A 64 3.75 6.27 -0.14
C ILE A 64 3.87 7.40 0.89
N ARG A 65 5.04 7.59 1.49
CA ARG A 65 5.26 8.64 2.48
C ARG A 65 5.18 10.05 1.89
N GLU A 66 5.72 10.26 0.69
CA GLU A 66 5.64 11.54 0.00
C GLU A 66 4.20 11.89 -0.39
N ARG A 67 3.36 10.88 -0.72
CA ARG A 67 1.92 11.04 -0.94
C ARG A 67 1.19 11.40 0.36
N GLU A 68 1.48 10.72 1.47
CA GLU A 68 0.95 11.05 2.80
C GLU A 68 1.28 12.50 3.22
N LEU A 69 2.48 12.97 2.88
CA LEU A 69 2.94 14.33 3.17
C LEU A 69 2.48 15.38 2.15
N GLY A 70 1.78 14.97 1.08
CA GLY A 70 1.30 15.86 0.02
C GLY A 70 2.42 16.47 -0.83
N ILE A 71 3.63 15.88 -0.82
CA ILE A 71 4.81 16.34 -1.56
C ILE A 71 4.73 15.90 -3.03
N ARG A 72 4.14 14.72 -3.29
CA ARG A 72 3.83 14.24 -4.66
C ARG A 72 2.33 14.22 -4.92
N ALA A 73 1.96 14.62 -6.13
CA ALA A 73 0.60 14.45 -6.63
C ALA A 73 0.39 12.97 -6.97
N THR A 74 -0.60 12.35 -6.35
CA THR A 74 -1.20 11.10 -6.83
C THR A 74 -1.78 11.36 -8.22
N PRO A 75 -1.52 10.53 -9.24
CA PRO A 75 -2.33 10.55 -10.44
C PRO A 75 -3.70 9.95 -10.08
N VAL A 76 -4.53 10.73 -9.40
CA VAL A 76 -5.97 10.50 -9.48
C VAL A 76 -6.29 10.75 -10.94
N ALA A 77 -6.72 9.69 -11.63
CA ALA A 77 -7.28 9.78 -12.95
C ALA A 77 -8.15 11.04 -13.05
N ALA A 78 -7.93 11.83 -14.09
CA ALA A 78 -8.63 13.08 -14.31
C ALA A 78 -10.15 12.85 -14.40
N GLU A 79 -10.85 12.96 -13.27
CA GLU A 79 -12.29 13.18 -13.20
C GLU A 79 -12.61 14.32 -12.22
N VAL A 80 -12.90 15.47 -12.84
CA VAL A 80 -13.87 16.52 -12.52
C VAL A 80 -13.93 17.09 -11.08
N PRO A 81 -13.61 18.39 -10.87
CA PRO A 81 -13.78 19.06 -9.59
C PRO A 81 -15.25 19.38 -9.32
N ALA A 82 -15.88 18.66 -8.38
CA ALA A 82 -17.15 19.07 -7.78
C ALA A 82 -16.92 19.60 -6.35
N LYS A 83 -16.70 20.91 -6.22
CA LYS A 83 -16.88 21.64 -4.96
C LYS A 83 -17.92 22.75 -5.18
N ALA A 84 -19.16 22.48 -4.79
CA ALA A 84 -20.13 23.52 -4.46
C ALA A 84 -21.13 22.98 -3.41
N ALA A 85 -21.53 23.87 -2.50
CA ALA A 85 -22.58 23.75 -1.49
C ALA A 85 -22.22 23.08 -0.14
N LYS A 86 -21.74 23.93 0.78
CA LYS A 86 -21.77 23.75 2.23
C LYS A 86 -23.07 24.35 2.80
N LYS A 87 -23.68 23.65 3.77
CA LYS A 87 -24.65 24.09 4.81
C LYS A 87 -26.11 24.34 4.42
N THR A 88 -27.00 23.49 4.96
CA THR A 88 -27.99 23.77 6.05
C THR A 88 -28.93 22.54 6.14
N LYS A 89 -29.55 22.10 7.22
CA LYS A 89 -29.49 22.27 8.69
C LYS A 89 -30.74 21.48 9.16
N LYS A 90 -30.65 20.71 10.26
CA LYS A 90 -31.82 20.19 11.02
C LYS A 90 -32.55 19.03 10.28
N LYS A 91 -32.97 17.93 10.89
CA LYS A 91 -33.47 17.73 12.25
C LYS A 91 -33.63 16.22 12.49
N ASP A 92 -33.45 15.87 13.74
CA ASP A 92 -33.57 14.59 14.42
C ASP A 92 -34.88 13.83 14.15
N ALA A 93 -34.80 12.49 14.17
CA ALA A 93 -35.73 11.53 14.79
C ALA A 93 -35.41 10.11 14.24
N ALA A 94 -34.74 9.25 15.00
CA ALA A 94 -35.34 8.34 15.99
C ALA A 94 -35.96 7.09 15.34
N ALA A 95 -35.29 5.95 15.50
CA ALA A 95 -35.90 4.64 15.76
C ALA A 95 -34.82 3.65 16.19
N GLU A 96 -34.57 3.70 17.49
CA GLU A 96 -33.99 2.64 18.30
C GLU A 96 -34.96 1.43 18.29
N ALA A 97 -34.43 0.24 18.04
CA ALA A 97 -35.05 -1.01 18.46
C ALA A 97 -33.94 -1.88 19.06
N ALA A 98 -34.23 -2.27 20.30
CA ALA A 98 -33.36 -2.77 21.35
C ALA A 98 -33.06 -4.29 21.21
N PRO A 99 -32.22 -4.86 22.11
CA PRO A 99 -31.36 -6.04 21.92
C PRO A 99 -31.95 -7.33 22.53
N GLU A 100 -31.08 -8.31 22.85
CA GLU A 100 -31.27 -9.61 23.57
C GLU A 100 -31.14 -10.84 22.63
N THR A 101 -30.39 -11.92 22.90
CA THR A 101 -29.73 -12.46 24.11
C THR A 101 -28.75 -13.58 23.71
N GLU A 102 -27.72 -13.76 24.54
CA GLU A 102 -26.82 -14.93 24.61
C GLU A 102 -27.57 -16.22 25.00
N THR A 103 -27.11 -17.36 24.47
CA THR A 103 -27.06 -18.70 25.10
C THR A 103 -25.98 -19.47 24.32
N GLU A 104 -24.74 -19.55 24.77
CA GLU A 104 -24.24 -20.41 25.86
C GLU A 104 -24.61 -21.90 25.67
N GLU A 105 -23.57 -22.67 25.31
CA GLU A 105 -23.25 -24.05 25.73
C GLU A 105 -24.20 -25.24 25.51
N ALA A 106 -23.52 -26.38 25.31
CA ALA A 106 -23.94 -27.78 25.49
C ALA A 106 -24.73 -28.46 24.36
N LYS A 107 -24.02 -29.20 23.49
CA LYS A 107 -23.97 -30.68 23.55
C LYS A 107 -22.83 -31.26 22.70
#